data_AF-A0A1Q3WV63-F1
#
_entry.id   AF-A0A1Q3WV63-F1
#
_cell.length_a   1.000
_cell.length_b   1.000
_cell.length_c   1.000
_cell.angle_alpha   90.00
_cell.angle_beta   90.00
_cell.angle_gamma   90.00
#
_symmetry.space_group_name_H-M   'P 1'
#
loop_
_entity.id
_entity.type
_entity.pdbx_description
1 polymer ?
#
loop_
_entity_poly.entity_id
_entity_poly.type
_entity_poly.pdbx_seq_one_letter_code
_entity_poly.pdbx_strand_id
1 'polypeptide(L)'
;MQEKGPLKERNRYDFAWIGGEQNVYAFTTSDEVVYEIRFVPSDYLFIDYIEGRVNAFEMVIAVADNPTGKHIPADPLTEPTILAIFYDFFRSLEHVIIYICDSSDGREKARFRKFTSWFFNNTRADLVKMDAWIPDGDRHTILSGILSRKNPYFSQFIELFHNLSEADK
;
A
#
# COMPACT_ATOMS: atom_id res chain seq x y z
N MET A 1 -15.56 -11.19 42.18
CA MET A 1 -16.48 -11.02 41.03
C MET A 1 -16.01 -9.77 40.30
N GLN A 2 -15.18 -9.91 39.27
CA GLN A 2 -14.73 -8.76 38.47
C GLN A 2 -15.67 -8.63 37.29
N GLU A 3 -16.37 -7.49 37.22
CA GLU A 3 -17.20 -7.10 36.09
C GLU A 3 -16.32 -7.00 34.85
N LYS A 4 -16.60 -7.83 33.85
CA LYS A 4 -16.10 -7.61 32.49
C LYS A 4 -16.78 -6.34 31.98
N GLY A 5 -16.04 -5.24 31.95
CA GLY A 5 -16.45 -4.04 31.23
C GLY A 5 -16.78 -4.39 29.77
N PRO A 6 -17.60 -3.57 29.09
CA PRO A 6 -18.05 -3.87 27.73
C PRO A 6 -16.84 -4.11 26.82
N LEU A 7 -16.85 -5.23 26.11
CA LEU A 7 -15.91 -5.54 25.05
C LEU A 7 -15.96 -4.38 24.05
N LYS A 8 -14.93 -3.54 24.02
CA LYS A 8 -14.74 -2.54 22.98
C LYS A 8 -14.79 -3.29 21.65
N GLU A 9 -15.78 -3.01 20.80
CA GLU A 9 -15.78 -3.50 19.42
C GLU A 9 -14.44 -3.14 18.80
N ARG A 10 -13.65 -4.15 18.43
CA ARG A 10 -12.40 -3.92 17.70
C ARG A 10 -12.75 -3.43 16.32
N ASN A 11 -12.23 -2.26 15.96
CA ASN A 11 -12.39 -1.68 14.63
C ASN A 11 -11.27 -2.09 13.66
N ARG A 12 -10.32 -2.93 14.11
CA ARG A 12 -9.21 -3.52 13.32
C ARG A 12 -8.59 -4.70 14.07
N TYR A 13 -7.79 -5.51 13.39
CA TYR A 13 -6.92 -6.52 13.99
C TYR A 13 -5.67 -5.89 14.61
N ASP A 14 -5.05 -6.61 15.54
CA ASP A 14 -3.70 -6.29 15.99
C ASP A 14 -2.72 -6.74 14.90
N PHE A 15 -1.65 -5.95 14.71
CA PHE A 15 -0.58 -6.27 13.78
C PHE A 15 0.77 -6.11 14.47
N ALA A 16 1.78 -6.80 13.95
CA ALA A 16 3.15 -6.72 14.44
C ALA A 16 4.09 -6.27 13.31
N TRP A 17 5.06 -5.43 13.64
CA TRP A 17 6.20 -5.16 12.78
C TRP A 17 7.22 -6.29 12.97
N ILE A 18 7.45 -7.05 11.91
CA ILE A 18 8.40 -8.16 11.86
C ILE A 18 9.80 -7.64 11.50
N GLY A 19 9.88 -6.51 10.79
CA GLY A 19 11.14 -5.88 10.39
C GLY A 19 11.70 -6.43 9.09
N GLY A 20 13.04 -6.45 9.00
CA GLY A 20 13.77 -6.84 7.79
C GLY A 20 13.89 -5.73 6.74
N GLU A 21 14.63 -6.00 5.67
CA GLU A 21 14.91 -5.04 4.60
C GLU A 21 13.65 -4.57 3.85
N GLN A 22 12.58 -5.36 3.91
CA GLN A 22 11.30 -5.09 3.26
C GLN A 22 10.24 -4.52 4.20
N ASN A 23 10.62 -4.13 5.44
CA ASN A 23 9.73 -3.52 6.43
C ASN A 23 8.40 -4.29 6.60
N VAL A 24 8.50 -5.57 6.95
CA VAL A 24 7.34 -6.48 6.95
C VAL A 24 6.48 -6.24 8.18
N TYR A 25 5.18 -6.14 7.96
CA TYR A 25 4.13 -6.18 8.98
C TYR A 25 3.26 -7.41 8.76
N ALA A 26 2.77 -8.01 9.85
CA ALA A 26 1.87 -9.15 9.76
C ALA A 26 0.67 -9.00 10.69
N PHE A 27 -0.48 -9.52 10.26
CA PHE A 27 -1.67 -9.69 11.10
C PHE A 27 -2.44 -10.95 10.70
N THR A 28 -3.23 -11.46 11.64
CA THR A 28 -4.06 -12.66 11.44
C THR A 28 -5.52 -12.28 11.64
N THR A 29 -6.39 -12.66 10.70
CA THR A 29 -7.83 -12.41 10.79
C THR A 29 -8.51 -13.40 11.74
N SER A 30 -9.80 -13.19 12.03
CA SER A 30 -10.60 -14.16 12.79
C SER A 30 -10.74 -15.52 12.10
N ASP A 31 -10.61 -15.54 10.77
CA ASP A 31 -10.67 -16.75 9.94
C ASP A 31 -9.28 -17.40 9.76
N GLU A 32 -8.31 -17.03 10.61
CA GLU A 32 -6.94 -17.57 10.64
C GLU A 32 -6.13 -17.29 9.36
N VAL A 33 -6.60 -16.38 8.50
CA VAL A 33 -5.84 -15.93 7.32
C VAL A 33 -4.72 -15.01 7.80
N VAL A 34 -3.48 -15.32 7.40
CA VAL A 34 -2.31 -14.50 7.71
C VAL A 34 -2.00 -13.58 6.55
N TYR A 35 -2.00 -12.28 6.80
CA TYR A 35 -1.60 -11.27 5.85
C TYR A 35 -0.21 -10.74 6.19
N GLU A 36 0.58 -10.50 5.14
CA GLU A 36 1.81 -9.73 5.21
C GLU A 36 1.68 -8.46 4.38
N ILE A 37 2.01 -7.33 4.99
CA ILE A 37 2.11 -6.03 4.34
C ILE A 37 3.59 -5.65 4.33
N ARG A 38 4.17 -5.46 3.15
CA ARG A 38 5.59 -5.16 2.98
C ARG A 38 5.75 -3.79 2.35
N PHE A 39 6.79 -3.06 2.76
CA PHE A 39 7.21 -1.81 2.15
C PHE A 39 8.64 -2.00 1.63
N VAL A 40 8.72 -2.49 0.39
CA VAL A 40 9.97 -2.87 -0.27
C VAL A 40 10.61 -1.63 -0.87
N PRO A 41 11.87 -1.29 -0.57
CA PRO A 41 12.57 -0.19 -1.23
C PRO A 41 12.46 -0.30 -2.76
N SER A 42 12.02 0.76 -3.42
CA SER A 42 11.72 0.79 -4.86
C SER A 42 12.35 1.99 -5.56
N ASP A 43 13.53 2.39 -5.10
CA ASP A 43 14.39 3.41 -5.70
C ASP A 43 14.72 3.14 -7.17
N TYR A 44 14.77 1.86 -7.58
CA TYR A 44 14.97 1.46 -8.98
C TYR A 44 13.93 2.06 -9.95
N LEU A 45 12.70 2.35 -9.49
CA LEU A 45 11.68 2.98 -10.32
C LEU A 45 12.04 4.42 -10.71
N PHE A 46 13.03 5.02 -10.06
CA PHE A 46 13.42 6.42 -10.23
C PHE A 46 14.91 6.58 -10.54
N ILE A 47 15.61 5.49 -10.89
CA ILE A 47 17.07 5.47 -11.04
C ILE A 47 17.58 6.38 -12.16
N ASP A 48 16.81 6.54 -13.23
CA ASP A 48 17.15 7.41 -14.37
C ASP A 48 16.90 8.89 -14.09
N TYR A 49 16.25 9.19 -12.97
CA TYR A 49 15.63 10.48 -12.75
C TYR A 49 16.26 11.29 -11.61
N ILE A 50 16.94 10.67 -10.62
CA ILE A 50 17.62 11.39 -9.53
C ILE A 50 18.83 10.61 -8.98
N GLU A 51 19.86 11.33 -8.50
CA GLU A 51 20.92 10.88 -7.59
C GLU A 51 20.38 10.30 -6.25
N GLY A 52 19.56 9.25 -6.26
CA GLY A 52 19.19 8.46 -5.07
C GLY A 52 18.44 9.19 -3.95
N ARG A 53 17.68 10.26 -4.23
CA ARG A 53 17.02 11.07 -3.19
C ARG A 53 15.55 10.75 -2.91
N VAL A 54 14.92 9.87 -3.69
CA VAL A 54 13.52 9.49 -3.46
C VAL A 54 13.48 8.26 -2.57
N ASN A 55 12.98 8.41 -1.36
CA ASN A 55 12.78 7.30 -0.44
C ASN A 55 11.46 6.60 -0.77
N ALA A 56 11.45 5.88 -1.89
CA ALA A 56 10.30 5.18 -2.43
C ALA A 56 10.20 3.74 -1.92
N PHE A 57 8.98 3.33 -1.60
CA PHE A 57 8.68 1.97 -1.18
C PHE A 57 7.47 1.42 -1.92
N GLU A 58 7.60 0.25 -2.51
CA GLU A 58 6.47 -0.53 -3.00
C GLU A 58 5.71 -1.15 -1.82
N MET A 59 4.42 -0.83 -1.71
CA MET A 59 3.52 -1.48 -0.77
C MET A 59 2.96 -2.76 -1.38
N VAL A 60 3.33 -3.90 -0.81
CA VAL A 60 2.84 -5.22 -1.21
C VAL A 60 1.86 -5.74 -0.17
N ILE A 61 0.67 -6.16 -0.61
CA ILE A 61 -0.35 -6.80 0.22
C ILE A 61 -0.43 -8.27 -0.17
N ALA A 62 0.08 -9.16 0.70
CA ALA A 62 0.15 -10.59 0.44
C ALA A 62 -0.67 -11.38 1.46
N VAL A 63 -1.29 -12.47 1.00
CA VAL A 63 -1.76 -13.55 1.87
C VAL A 63 -0.57 -14.49 2.07
N ALA A 64 -0.01 -14.51 3.28
CA ALA A 64 1.12 -15.36 3.63
C ALA A 64 0.68 -16.79 3.97
N ASP A 65 -0.51 -16.94 4.58
CA ASP A 65 -1.12 -18.24 4.84
C ASP A 65 -2.65 -18.16 4.75
N ASN A 66 -3.24 -19.21 4.19
CA ASN A 66 -4.69 -19.42 4.12
C ASN A 66 -4.97 -20.90 4.45
N PRO A 67 -5.15 -21.24 5.73
CA PRO A 67 -5.26 -22.63 6.19
C PRO A 67 -6.38 -23.42 5.51
N THR A 68 -7.46 -22.74 5.11
CA THR A 68 -8.59 -23.39 4.45
C THR A 68 -8.37 -23.67 2.97
N GLY A 69 -7.42 -22.98 2.34
CA GLY A 69 -7.20 -22.96 0.89
C GLY A 69 -8.38 -22.45 0.06
N LYS A 70 -9.47 -22.03 0.70
CA LYS A 70 -10.70 -21.56 0.03
C LYS A 70 -10.61 -20.07 -0.29
N HIS A 71 -11.57 -19.61 -1.09
CA HIS A 71 -11.75 -18.19 -1.34
C HIS A 71 -11.96 -17.43 -0.01
N ILE A 72 -11.14 -16.42 0.23
CA ILE A 72 -11.22 -15.58 1.43
C ILE A 72 -12.40 -14.61 1.29
N PRO A 73 -13.40 -14.65 2.18
CA PRO A 73 -14.53 -13.73 2.13
C PRO A 73 -14.10 -12.28 2.40
N ALA A 74 -14.98 -11.32 2.08
CA ALA A 74 -14.73 -9.94 2.44
C ALA A 74 -14.79 -9.79 3.97
N ASP A 75 -13.71 -9.26 4.55
CA ASP A 75 -13.60 -9.01 5.98
C ASP A 75 -13.54 -7.49 6.24
N PRO A 76 -14.52 -6.92 6.97
CA PRO A 76 -14.60 -5.48 7.23
C PRO A 76 -13.45 -4.94 8.09
N LEU A 77 -12.72 -5.80 8.82
CA LEU A 77 -11.59 -5.40 9.67
C LEU A 77 -10.26 -5.40 8.90
N THR A 78 -10.20 -6.00 7.71
CA THR A 78 -8.97 -6.05 6.89
C THR A 78 -8.55 -4.65 6.42
N GLU A 79 -9.47 -3.86 5.86
CA GLU A 79 -9.20 -2.48 5.41
C GLU A 79 -8.65 -1.57 6.53
N PRO A 80 -9.33 -1.41 7.68
CA PRO A 80 -8.83 -0.54 8.75
C PRO A 80 -7.52 -1.05 9.37
N THR A 81 -7.24 -2.36 9.29
CA THR A 81 -5.94 -2.91 9.71
C THR A 81 -4.82 -2.51 8.75
N ILE A 82 -5.04 -2.67 7.44
CA ILE A 82 -4.06 -2.28 6.41
C ILE A 82 -3.81 -0.77 6.44
N LEU A 83 -4.84 0.05 6.63
CA LEU A 83 -4.70 1.49 6.79
C LEU A 83 -3.89 1.85 8.04
N ALA A 84 -4.09 1.14 9.14
CA ALA A 84 -3.31 1.36 10.35
C ALA A 84 -1.82 1.05 10.14
N ILE A 85 -1.50 -0.03 9.43
CA ILE A 85 -0.12 -0.39 9.04
C ILE A 85 0.45 0.66 8.09
N PHE A 86 -0.31 1.10 7.08
CA PHE A 86 0.08 2.16 6.16
C PHE A 86 0.51 3.41 6.92
N TYR A 87 -0.29 3.89 7.88
CA TYR A 87 0.06 5.06 8.69
C TYR A 87 1.18 4.82 9.70
N ASP A 88 1.37 3.57 10.13
CA ASP A 88 2.49 3.21 10.99
C ASP A 88 3.82 3.33 10.25
N PHE A 89 3.85 2.87 9.00
CA PHE A 89 5.01 2.99 8.13
C PHE A 89 5.20 4.43 7.59
N PHE A 90 4.10 5.10 7.24
CA PHE A 90 4.08 6.47 6.73
C PHE A 90 4.24 7.53 7.84
N ARG A 91 5.29 7.40 8.66
CA ARG A 91 5.63 8.37 9.72
C ARG A 91 6.68 9.38 9.29
N SER A 92 7.54 9.03 8.34
CA SER A 92 8.51 9.95 7.75
C SER A 92 7.85 10.76 6.64
N LEU A 93 8.06 12.08 6.64
CA LEU A 93 7.59 12.96 5.57
C LEU A 93 8.31 12.71 4.25
N GLU A 94 9.46 12.04 4.27
CA GLU A 94 10.27 11.73 3.09
C GLU A 94 9.79 10.47 2.37
N HIS A 95 9.02 9.61 3.05
CA HIS A 95 8.54 8.37 2.45
C HIS A 95 7.58 8.67 1.29
N VAL A 96 7.78 7.93 0.21
CA VAL A 96 6.86 7.83 -0.90
C VAL A 96 6.42 6.38 -1.03
N ILE A 97 5.12 6.15 -1.12
CA ILE A 97 4.55 4.81 -1.27
C ILE A 97 4.09 4.65 -2.71
N ILE A 98 4.55 3.59 -3.34
CA ILE A 98 4.09 3.14 -4.64
C ILE A 98 3.24 1.90 -4.42
N TYR A 99 2.04 1.88 -4.98
CA TYR A 99 1.21 0.70 -5.03
C TYR A 99 1.05 0.25 -6.48
N ILE A 100 1.48 -0.97 -6.78
CA ILE A 100 1.50 -1.54 -8.12
C ILE A 100 0.35 -2.54 -8.27
N CYS A 101 -0.50 -2.31 -9.27
CA CYS A 101 -1.47 -3.28 -9.73
C CYS A 101 -0.98 -3.84 -11.06
N ASP A 102 -0.18 -4.91 -11.01
CA ASP A 102 0.30 -5.59 -12.22
C ASP A 102 -0.87 -6.19 -13.02
N SER A 103 -0.62 -6.46 -14.31
CA SER A 103 -1.64 -6.99 -15.21
C SER A 103 -1.69 -8.52 -15.29
N SER A 104 -0.89 -9.24 -14.49
CA SER A 104 -0.59 -10.67 -14.68
C SER A 104 -1.84 -11.56 -14.55
N ASP A 105 -2.75 -11.23 -13.64
CA ASP A 105 -3.99 -11.97 -13.37
C ASP A 105 -5.24 -11.35 -14.01
N GLY A 106 -5.09 -10.22 -14.71
CA GLY A 106 -6.19 -9.45 -15.31
C GLY A 106 -7.11 -8.77 -14.29
N ARG A 107 -6.68 -8.65 -13.01
CA ARG A 107 -7.44 -8.03 -11.93
C ARG A 107 -6.88 -6.66 -11.51
N GLU A 108 -5.98 -6.08 -12.29
CA GLU A 108 -5.35 -4.78 -12.02
C GLU A 108 -6.39 -3.69 -11.72
N LYS A 109 -7.45 -3.59 -12.53
CA LYS A 109 -8.51 -2.59 -12.34
C LYS A 109 -9.31 -2.84 -11.08
N ALA A 110 -9.52 -4.10 -10.70
CA ALA A 110 -10.26 -4.44 -9.48
C ALA A 110 -9.42 -4.09 -8.23
N ARG A 111 -8.13 -4.42 -8.23
CA ARG A 111 -7.17 -4.05 -7.18
C ARG A 111 -7.07 -2.53 -7.04
N PHE A 112 -6.93 -1.82 -8.17
CA PHE A 112 -6.88 -0.36 -8.22
C PHE A 112 -8.13 0.30 -7.64
N ARG A 113 -9.34 -0.13 -8.05
CA ARG A 113 -10.60 0.43 -7.51
C ARG A 113 -10.71 0.20 -6.01
N LYS A 114 -10.35 -1.00 -5.53
CA LYS A 114 -10.41 -1.32 -4.10
C LYS A 114 -9.49 -0.44 -3.29
N PHE A 115 -8.21 -0.35 -3.69
CA PHE A 115 -7.23 0.50 -3.03
C PHE A 115 -7.60 1.98 -3.08
N THR A 116 -8.09 2.46 -4.23
CA THR A 116 -8.54 3.84 -4.39
C THR A 116 -9.71 4.18 -3.48
N SER A 117 -10.69 3.26 -3.33
CA SER A 117 -11.77 3.43 -2.36
C SER A 117 -11.25 3.51 -0.93
N TRP A 118 -10.34 2.61 -0.55
CA TRP A 118 -9.74 2.60 0.79
C TRP A 118 -9.01 3.90 1.11
N PHE A 119 -8.23 4.41 0.14
CA PHE A 119 -7.54 5.68 0.26
C PHE A 119 -8.55 6.83 0.46
N PHE A 120 -9.44 7.08 -0.50
CA PHE A 120 -10.29 8.28 -0.40
C PHE A 120 -11.28 8.26 0.77
N ASN A 121 -11.68 7.09 1.26
CA ASN A 121 -12.59 6.99 2.41
C ASN A 121 -11.89 7.28 3.76
N ASN A 122 -10.56 7.15 3.83
CA ASN A 122 -9.85 7.11 5.13
C ASN A 122 -8.57 7.96 5.18
N THR A 123 -8.22 8.66 4.09
CA THR A 123 -6.94 9.36 3.97
C THR A 123 -6.91 10.72 4.68
N ARG A 124 -5.79 11.03 5.33
CA ARG A 124 -5.50 12.35 5.89
C ARG A 124 -5.37 13.43 4.80
N ALA A 125 -5.87 14.63 5.07
CA ALA A 125 -5.88 15.73 4.10
C ALA A 125 -4.50 16.19 3.59
N ASP A 126 -3.42 15.82 4.27
CA ASP A 126 -2.04 16.15 3.91
C ASP A 126 -1.36 15.14 2.99
N LEU A 127 -2.00 14.01 2.68
CA LEU A 127 -1.51 13.05 1.69
C LEU A 127 -2.07 13.36 0.30
N VAL A 128 -1.24 13.11 -0.71
CA VAL A 128 -1.58 13.20 -2.13
C VAL A 128 -1.41 11.83 -2.74
N LYS A 129 -2.34 11.45 -3.61
CA LYS A 129 -2.26 10.27 -4.45
C LYS A 129 -2.28 10.69 -5.92
N MET A 130 -1.39 10.11 -6.70
CA MET A 130 -1.32 10.22 -8.15
C MET A 130 -1.39 8.84 -8.77
N ASP A 131 -1.96 8.74 -9.96
CA ASP A 131 -2.12 7.47 -10.66
C ASP A 131 -1.49 7.53 -12.05
N ALA A 132 -0.85 6.44 -12.46
CA ALA A 132 -0.26 6.27 -13.77
C ALA A 132 -0.66 4.91 -14.36
N TRP A 133 -0.79 4.86 -15.69
CA TRP A 133 -1.09 3.66 -16.45
C TRP A 133 0.09 3.40 -17.37
N ILE A 134 0.85 2.35 -17.08
CA ILE A 134 2.02 1.96 -17.85
C ILE A 134 1.61 0.84 -18.80
N PRO A 135 1.83 0.99 -20.12
CA PRO A 135 1.60 -0.07 -21.09
C PRO A 135 2.34 -1.35 -20.72
N ASP A 136 1.68 -2.50 -20.80
CA ASP A 136 2.24 -3.82 -20.52
C ASP A 136 1.66 -4.82 -21.52
N GLY A 137 2.26 -4.85 -22.72
CA GLY A 137 1.70 -5.54 -23.88
C GLY A 137 0.32 -4.99 -24.25
N ASP A 138 -0.69 -5.87 -24.30
CA ASP A 138 -2.10 -5.49 -24.56
C ASP A 138 -2.84 -5.00 -23.30
N ARG A 139 -2.15 -4.95 -22.15
CA ARG A 139 -2.70 -4.54 -20.87
C ARG A 139 -1.97 -3.31 -20.34
N HIS A 140 -2.32 -2.90 -19.13
CA HIS A 140 -1.65 -1.82 -18.43
C HIS A 140 -1.35 -2.26 -17.00
N THR A 141 -0.16 -1.97 -16.52
CA THR A 141 0.11 -1.93 -15.08
C THR A 141 -0.35 -0.57 -14.55
N ILE A 142 -1.10 -0.58 -13.45
CA ILE A 142 -1.59 0.66 -12.82
C ILE A 142 -0.74 0.94 -11.59
N LEU A 143 -0.13 2.13 -11.54
CA LEU A 143 0.63 2.62 -10.41
C LEU A 143 -0.15 3.68 -9.64
N SER A 144 -0.11 3.63 -8.32
CA SER A 144 -0.51 4.72 -7.44
C SER A 144 0.68 5.21 -6.64
N GLY A 145 1.10 6.46 -6.84
CA GLY A 145 2.11 7.14 -6.02
C GLY A 145 1.48 7.95 -4.91
N ILE A 146 1.93 7.79 -3.67
CA ILE A 146 1.39 8.45 -2.48
C ILE A 146 2.51 9.09 -1.68
N LEU A 147 2.35 10.37 -1.36
CA LEU A 147 3.30 11.12 -0.54
C LEU A 147 2.62 12.23 0.26
N SER A 148 3.31 12.77 1.27
CA SER A 148 2.85 13.96 1.99
C SER A 148 3.04 15.21 1.13
N ARG A 149 2.10 16.16 1.19
CA ARG A 149 2.27 17.52 0.65
C ARG A 149 3.47 18.26 1.26
N LYS A 150 3.94 17.81 2.43
CA LYS A 150 5.10 18.36 3.14
C LYS A 150 6.39 17.59 2.85
N ASN A 151 6.36 16.62 1.94
CA ASN A 151 7.57 15.92 1.53
C ASN A 151 8.57 16.93 0.93
N PRO A 152 9.84 16.97 1.39
CA PRO A 152 10.83 17.93 0.91
C PRO A 152 11.14 17.79 -0.58
N TYR A 153 10.84 16.62 -1.17
CA TYR A 153 11.02 16.31 -2.57
C TYR A 153 9.71 16.23 -3.34
N PHE A 154 8.63 16.86 -2.84
CA PHE A 154 7.30 16.77 -3.43
C PHE A 154 7.30 17.11 -4.92
N SER A 155 7.75 18.32 -5.29
CA SER A 155 7.73 18.79 -6.69
C SER A 155 8.56 17.89 -7.61
N GLN A 156 9.72 17.43 -7.14
CA GLN A 156 10.57 16.51 -7.88
C GLN A 156 9.83 15.20 -8.14
N PHE A 157 9.24 14.61 -7.09
CA PHE A 157 8.48 13.37 -7.24
C PHE A 157 7.31 13.52 -8.23
N ILE A 158 6.56 14.63 -8.18
CA ILE A 158 5.47 14.89 -9.14
C ILE A 158 6.01 14.83 -10.58
N GLU A 159 7.13 15.50 -10.85
CA GLU A 159 7.76 15.51 -12.18
C GLU A 159 8.22 14.12 -12.61
N LEU A 160 8.90 13.39 -11.74
CA LEU A 160 9.36 12.02 -12.05
C LEU A 160 8.19 11.09 -12.34
N PHE A 161 7.16 11.13 -11.50
CA PHE A 161 6.00 10.27 -11.63
C PHE A 161 5.23 10.57 -12.91
N HIS A 162 5.19 11.84 -13.33
CA HIS A 162 4.62 12.23 -14.61
C HIS A 162 5.44 11.66 -15.78
N ASN A 163 6.78 11.77 -15.73
CA ASN A 163 7.65 11.21 -16.77
C ASN A 163 7.53 9.69 -16.90
N LEU A 164 7.40 8.95 -15.79
CA LEU A 164 7.15 7.52 -15.80
C LEU A 164 5.85 7.14 -16.54
N SER A 165 4.83 8.00 -16.48
CA SER A 165 3.56 7.79 -17.19
C SER A 165 3.64 8.10 -18.70
N GLU A 166 4.71 8.76 -19.14
CA GLU A 166 4.89 9.21 -20.53
C GLU A 166 6.05 8.53 -21.25
N ALA A 167 6.92 7.79 -20.54
CA ALA A 167 8.12 7.16 -21.09
C ALA A 167 7.85 6.12 -22.21
N ASP A 168 6.60 5.67 -22.37
CA ASP A 168 6.18 4.69 -23.39
C ASP A 168 5.18 5.24 -24.42
N LYS A 169 5.11 6.57 -24.62
CA LYS A 169 4.35 7.18 -25.74
C LYS A 169 5.18 7.29 -27.02
#